data_AF-A0A3D5JVT3-F1
#
_entry.id   AF-A0A3D5JVT3-F1
#
_cell.length_a   1.000
_cell.length_b   1.000
_cell.length_c   1.000
_cell.angle_alpha   90.00
_cell.angle_beta   90.00
_cell.angle_gamma   90.00
#
_symmetry.space_group_name_H-M   'P 1'
#
loop_
_entity.id
_entity.type
_entity.pdbx_description
1 polymer ?
#
loop_
_entity_poly.entity_id
_entity_poly.type
_entity_poly.pdbx_seq_one_letter_code
_entity_poly.pdbx_strand_id
1 'polypeptide(L)'
;MGKGGKVGLSEDGAVWAFHDSATKNWLKHITHGDGLYVAVGIKSTIVTSAKGTNWIAHNSPTTSGLESVTFGNGRYVAVGFKGTILHSNNGRQWSAAKSGTKDWLNDVTFGGGMFMAVGANGTLLTSFDGKSWMRRSYGTETTLGGVAFGDRRFVIGARAGLILES
;
A
#
# COMPACT_ATOMS: atom_id res chain seq x y z
N MET A 1 6.01 -6.10 -9.70
CA MET A 1 4.85 -6.95 -10.12
C MET A 1 4.19 -6.33 -11.35
N GLY A 2 3.37 -7.07 -12.09
CA GLY A 2 2.84 -6.57 -13.36
C GLY A 2 1.48 -7.12 -13.77
N LYS A 3 1.02 -6.67 -14.95
CA LYS A 3 -0.21 -7.14 -15.59
C LYS A 3 -0.13 -8.66 -15.81
N GLY A 4 -1.21 -9.39 -15.51
CA GLY A 4 -1.27 -10.84 -15.65
C GLY A 4 -0.88 -11.65 -14.41
N GLY A 5 -0.65 -11.00 -13.26
CA GLY A 5 -0.43 -11.69 -11.98
C GLY A 5 0.89 -12.43 -11.90
N LYS A 6 1.97 -11.81 -12.42
CA LYS A 6 3.33 -12.31 -12.28
C LYS A 6 4.11 -11.50 -11.24
N VAL A 7 4.91 -12.22 -10.46
CA VAL A 7 5.91 -11.65 -9.53
C VAL A 7 7.29 -12.08 -10.00
N GLY A 8 8.18 -11.10 -10.14
CA GLY A 8 9.59 -11.36 -10.43
C GLY A 8 10.39 -11.41 -9.13
N LEU A 9 11.32 -12.36 -9.04
CA LEU A 9 12.30 -12.48 -7.97
C LEU A 9 13.70 -12.45 -8.57
N SER A 10 14.61 -11.74 -7.91
CA SER A 10 16.01 -11.63 -8.29
C SER A 10 16.84 -11.45 -7.02
N GLU A 11 17.99 -12.12 -6.95
CA GLU A 11 18.96 -11.96 -5.86
C GLU A 11 19.94 -10.81 -6.13
N ASP A 12 20.18 -10.48 -7.40
CA ASP A 12 21.22 -9.55 -7.86
C ASP A 12 20.68 -8.31 -8.61
N GLY A 13 19.38 -8.30 -8.92
CA GLY A 13 18.73 -7.27 -9.73
C GLY A 13 19.00 -7.36 -11.23
N ALA A 14 19.90 -8.26 -11.68
CA ALA A 14 20.28 -8.43 -13.07
C ALA A 14 19.51 -9.57 -13.75
N VAL A 15 19.33 -10.70 -13.05
CA VAL A 15 18.62 -11.88 -13.57
C VAL A 15 17.33 -12.10 -12.80
N TRP A 16 16.23 -12.34 -13.53
CA TRP A 16 14.88 -12.39 -12.96
C TRP A 16 14.16 -13.70 -13.26
N ALA A 17 13.66 -14.35 -12.21
CA ALA A 17 12.73 -15.48 -12.30
C ALA A 17 11.30 -15.00 -12.07
N PHE A 18 10.36 -15.42 -12.93
CA PHE A 18 8.96 -15.01 -12.84
C PHE A 18 8.05 -16.16 -12.38
N HIS A 19 7.23 -15.86 -11.37
CA HIS A 19 6.29 -16.80 -10.77
C HIS A 19 4.85 -16.31 -10.87
N ASP A 20 3.90 -17.24 -10.97
CA ASP A 20 2.48 -16.92 -10.94
C ASP A 20 2.02 -16.59 -9.51
N SER A 21 1.18 -15.56 -9.39
CA SER A 21 0.80 -14.95 -8.11
C SER A 21 -0.53 -15.44 -7.55
N ALA A 22 -0.97 -16.66 -7.91
CA ALA A 22 -2.31 -17.21 -7.61
C ALA A 22 -3.50 -16.36 -8.11
N THR A 23 -3.25 -15.39 -8.98
CA THR A 23 -4.26 -14.58 -9.65
C THR A 23 -3.74 -14.19 -11.03
N LYS A 24 -4.63 -13.73 -11.91
CA LYS A 24 -4.28 -13.08 -13.18
C LYS A 24 -4.56 -11.57 -13.16
N ASN A 25 -5.08 -11.06 -12.04
CA ASN A 25 -5.33 -9.64 -11.85
C ASN A 25 -4.02 -8.84 -11.86
N TRP A 26 -4.12 -7.57 -12.24
CA TRP A 26 -2.98 -6.66 -12.15
C TRP A 26 -2.66 -6.35 -10.69
N LEU A 27 -1.47 -6.79 -10.29
CA LEU A 27 -0.86 -6.49 -9.01
C LEU A 27 -0.18 -5.11 -9.04
N LYS A 28 -0.50 -4.27 -8.06
CA LYS A 28 -0.14 -2.86 -7.99
C LYS A 28 1.08 -2.61 -7.11
N HIS A 29 1.13 -3.22 -5.93
CA HIS A 29 2.23 -3.02 -4.99
C HIS A 29 2.47 -4.29 -4.15
N ILE A 30 3.73 -4.52 -3.77
CA ILE A 30 4.21 -5.59 -2.91
C ILE A 30 4.97 -4.99 -1.73
N THR A 31 4.78 -5.54 -0.54
CA THR A 31 5.60 -5.26 0.64
C THR A 31 6.10 -6.56 1.25
N HIS A 32 7.12 -6.47 2.10
CA HIS A 32 7.62 -7.58 2.90
C HIS A 32 7.72 -7.14 4.36
N GLY A 33 7.20 -7.95 5.26
CA GLY A 33 7.23 -7.71 6.70
C GLY A 33 6.96 -9.00 7.45
N ASP A 34 7.37 -9.13 8.71
CA ASP A 34 7.07 -10.32 9.53
C ASP A 34 7.32 -11.68 8.81
N GLY A 35 8.36 -11.75 7.96
CA GLY A 35 8.69 -12.94 7.16
C GLY A 35 7.69 -13.30 6.04
N LEU A 36 6.83 -12.39 5.62
CA LEU A 36 5.81 -12.61 4.60
C LEU A 36 5.79 -11.48 3.56
N TYR A 37 5.78 -11.87 2.30
CA TYR A 37 5.46 -10.99 1.18
C TYR A 37 3.95 -10.85 1.06
N VAL A 38 3.48 -9.62 0.94
CA VAL A 38 2.08 -9.28 0.73
C VAL A 38 1.98 -8.41 -0.51
N ALA A 39 1.15 -8.85 -1.46
CA ALA A 39 0.92 -8.21 -2.73
C ALA A 39 -0.55 -7.84 -2.88
N VAL A 40 -0.83 -6.61 -3.31
CA VAL A 40 -2.19 -6.09 -3.51
C VAL A 40 -2.41 -5.63 -4.94
N GLY A 41 -3.67 -5.56 -5.38
CA GLY A 41 -3.97 -5.09 -6.73
C GLY A 41 -5.43 -4.78 -7.03
N ILE A 42 -5.75 -4.75 -8.33
CA ILE A 42 -7.09 -4.44 -8.84
C ILE A 42 -8.12 -5.46 -8.34
N LYS A 43 -9.41 -5.08 -8.34
CA LYS A 43 -10.52 -5.94 -7.87
C LYS A 43 -10.24 -6.56 -6.50
N SER A 44 -9.80 -5.71 -5.56
CA SER A 44 -9.44 -6.05 -4.17
C SER A 44 -8.50 -7.24 -3.99
N THR A 45 -7.66 -7.52 -4.97
CA THR A 45 -6.71 -8.65 -4.94
C THR A 45 -5.76 -8.51 -3.78
N ILE A 46 -5.61 -9.58 -2.98
CA ILE A 46 -4.60 -9.74 -1.94
C ILE A 46 -4.00 -11.14 -2.09
N VAL A 47 -2.68 -11.22 -2.24
CA VAL A 47 -1.97 -12.49 -2.34
C VAL A 47 -0.71 -12.45 -1.48
N THR A 48 -0.32 -13.58 -0.89
CA THR A 48 0.84 -13.66 0.00
C THR A 48 1.78 -14.79 -0.37
N SER A 49 3.06 -14.65 -0.03
CA SER A 49 4.06 -15.72 -0.11
C SER A 49 5.10 -15.56 0.99
N ALA A 50 5.59 -16.66 1.55
CA ALA A 50 6.70 -16.62 2.51
C ALA A 50 8.08 -16.49 1.83
N LYS A 51 8.20 -16.83 0.54
CA LYS A 51 9.49 -16.95 -0.16
C LYS A 51 9.54 -16.21 -1.50
N GLY A 52 8.54 -15.36 -1.79
CA GLY A 52 8.36 -14.76 -3.11
C GLY A 52 7.91 -15.75 -4.20
N THR A 53 7.76 -17.03 -3.85
CA THR A 53 7.32 -18.15 -4.69
C THR A 53 6.10 -18.83 -4.07
N ASN A 54 5.28 -19.54 -4.86
CA ASN A 54 4.04 -20.21 -4.38
C ASN A 54 3.09 -19.26 -3.63
N TRP A 55 2.42 -18.41 -4.39
CA TRP A 55 1.51 -17.40 -3.85
C TRP A 55 0.16 -18.01 -3.46
N ILE A 56 -0.49 -17.41 -2.46
CA ILE A 56 -1.81 -17.80 -1.97
C ILE A 56 -2.71 -16.58 -1.98
N ALA A 57 -3.91 -16.70 -2.57
CA ALA A 57 -4.90 -15.64 -2.58
C ALA A 57 -5.76 -15.63 -1.31
N HIS A 58 -6.12 -14.42 -0.85
CA HIS A 58 -6.94 -14.23 0.35
C HIS A 58 -8.17 -13.38 0.05
N ASN A 59 -9.21 -13.57 0.85
CA ASN A 59 -10.43 -12.79 0.76
C ASN A 59 -10.20 -11.36 1.26
N SER A 60 -10.88 -10.41 0.62
CA SER A 60 -10.86 -9.00 0.99
C SER A 60 -12.25 -8.54 1.44
N PRO A 61 -12.38 -7.70 2.48
CA PRO A 61 -13.67 -7.18 2.95
C PRO A 61 -14.25 -6.08 2.04
N THR A 62 -13.66 -5.86 0.86
CA THR A 62 -14.08 -4.86 -0.12
C THR A 62 -13.94 -5.42 -1.53
N THR A 63 -14.56 -4.74 -2.50
CA THR A 63 -14.39 -5.00 -3.94
C THR A 63 -13.57 -3.90 -4.63
N SER A 64 -13.26 -2.82 -3.92
CA SER A 64 -12.41 -1.73 -4.42
C SER A 64 -10.99 -2.23 -4.69
N GLY A 65 -10.39 -1.80 -5.80
CA GLY A 65 -8.97 -2.04 -6.07
C GLY A 65 -8.06 -1.36 -5.04
N LEU A 66 -6.96 -2.04 -4.73
CA LEU A 66 -5.92 -1.59 -3.82
C LEU A 66 -4.72 -1.12 -4.65
N GLU A 67 -4.16 0.03 -4.29
CA GLU A 67 -3.03 0.64 -5.00
C GLU A 67 -1.70 0.41 -4.29
N SER A 68 -1.68 0.51 -2.96
CA SER A 68 -0.43 0.44 -2.19
C SER A 68 -0.62 -0.37 -0.91
N VAL A 69 0.47 -1.01 -0.46
CA VAL A 69 0.54 -1.76 0.79
C VAL A 69 1.88 -1.52 1.46
N THR A 70 1.87 -1.37 2.78
CA THR A 70 3.08 -1.23 3.60
C THR A 70 2.99 -2.13 4.83
N PHE A 71 4.13 -2.40 5.46
CA PHE A 71 4.22 -3.07 6.75
C PHE A 71 5.00 -2.21 7.73
N GLY A 72 4.47 -2.06 8.94
CA GLY A 72 5.11 -1.33 10.02
C GLY A 72 4.39 -1.55 11.33
N ASN A 73 5.06 -1.36 12.46
CA ASN A 73 4.45 -1.53 13.79
C ASN A 73 3.64 -2.85 13.96
N GLY A 74 4.16 -3.95 13.39
CA GLY A 74 3.51 -5.27 13.42
C GLY A 74 2.20 -5.37 12.61
N ARG A 75 1.99 -4.49 11.63
CA ARG A 75 0.73 -4.41 10.87
C ARG A 75 0.96 -4.10 9.40
N TYR A 76 0.25 -4.83 8.55
CA TYR A 76 0.05 -4.49 7.17
C TYR A 76 -1.08 -3.47 7.03
N VAL A 77 -0.87 -2.48 6.18
CA VAL A 77 -1.87 -1.48 5.80
C VAL A 77 -1.90 -1.40 4.28
N ALA A 78 -3.07 -1.56 3.69
CA ALA A 78 -3.31 -1.39 2.27
C ALA A 78 -4.30 -0.25 2.02
N VAL A 79 -4.06 0.54 0.97
CA VAL A 79 -4.91 1.68 0.60
C VAL A 79 -5.34 1.60 -0.86
N GLY A 80 -6.43 2.26 -1.23
CA GLY A 80 -6.87 2.27 -2.63
C GLY A 80 -8.10 3.12 -2.92
N PHE A 81 -8.89 2.67 -3.89
CA PHE A 81 -10.04 3.42 -4.42
C PHE A 81 -11.10 3.71 -3.36
N LYS A 82 -11.88 4.79 -3.57
CA LYS A 82 -13.02 5.17 -2.73
C LYS A 82 -12.65 5.33 -1.24
N GLY A 83 -11.46 5.83 -0.95
CA GLY A 83 -10.95 6.00 0.42
C GLY A 83 -10.73 4.69 1.16
N THR A 84 -10.55 3.57 0.45
CA THR A 84 -10.38 2.25 1.07
C THR A 84 -9.08 2.21 1.86
N ILE A 85 -9.16 1.80 3.14
CA ILE A 85 -8.02 1.40 3.96
C ILE A 85 -8.34 0.05 4.57
N LEU A 86 -7.44 -0.92 4.37
CA LEU A 86 -7.49 -2.23 4.99
C LEU A 86 -6.27 -2.40 5.90
N HIS A 87 -6.44 -3.16 6.98
CA HIS A 87 -5.32 -3.54 7.84
C HIS A 87 -5.36 -5.04 8.19
N SER A 88 -4.18 -5.59 8.47
CA SER A 88 -4.00 -6.98 8.91
C SER A 88 -2.77 -7.11 9.80
N ASN A 89 -2.84 -7.95 10.83
CA ASN A 89 -1.66 -8.30 11.63
C ASN A 89 -0.87 -9.49 11.05
N ASN A 90 -1.42 -10.25 10.09
CA ASN A 90 -0.82 -11.48 9.59
C ASN A 90 -0.77 -11.58 8.06
N GLY A 91 -1.25 -10.55 7.34
CA GLY A 91 -1.29 -10.48 5.88
C GLY A 91 -2.36 -11.36 5.22
N ARG A 92 -3.09 -12.18 5.98
CA ARG A 92 -4.05 -13.18 5.48
C ARG A 92 -5.50 -12.80 5.77
N GLN A 93 -5.76 -12.28 6.98
CA GLN A 93 -7.08 -11.83 7.40
C GLN A 93 -7.11 -10.31 7.48
N TRP A 94 -8.03 -9.68 6.75
CA TRP A 94 -8.07 -8.23 6.59
C TRP A 94 -9.36 -7.64 7.14
N SER A 95 -9.26 -6.45 7.71
CA SER A 95 -10.38 -5.66 8.20
C SER A 95 -10.31 -4.25 7.62
N ALA A 96 -11.46 -3.62 7.41
CA ALA A 96 -11.52 -2.24 6.92
C ALA A 96 -11.34 -1.24 8.07
N ALA A 97 -10.58 -0.18 7.82
CA ALA A 97 -10.49 1.00 8.66
C ALA A 97 -11.30 2.16 8.05
N LYS A 98 -11.90 3.00 8.90
CA LYS A 98 -12.56 4.22 8.44
C LYS A 98 -11.50 5.28 8.11
N SER A 99 -11.43 5.70 6.85
CA SER A 99 -10.50 6.75 6.39
C SER A 99 -11.03 8.17 6.59
N GLY A 100 -12.34 8.34 6.70
CA GLY A 100 -12.98 9.66 6.76
C GLY A 100 -13.04 10.40 5.41
N THR A 101 -12.70 9.75 4.30
CA THR A 101 -12.79 10.32 2.95
C THR A 101 -13.28 9.28 1.95
N LYS A 102 -13.78 9.74 0.80
CA LYS A 102 -14.07 8.93 -0.39
C LYS A 102 -13.01 9.11 -1.49
N ASP A 103 -12.02 9.98 -1.26
CA ASP A 103 -10.95 10.26 -2.21
C ASP A 103 -10.10 9.00 -2.46
N TRP A 104 -9.56 8.89 -3.67
CA TRP A 104 -8.65 7.80 -3.99
C TRP A 104 -7.34 7.98 -3.24
N LEU A 105 -6.94 6.97 -2.46
CA LEU A 105 -5.62 6.88 -1.83
C LEU A 105 -4.64 6.19 -2.79
N ASN A 106 -3.58 6.89 -3.17
CA ASN A 106 -2.60 6.46 -4.16
C ASN A 106 -1.46 5.67 -3.52
N ASP A 107 -1.01 6.07 -2.33
CA ASP A 107 0.15 5.45 -1.69
C ASP A 107 0.09 5.48 -0.16
N VAL A 108 0.81 4.56 0.48
CA VAL A 108 0.95 4.47 1.93
C VAL A 108 2.36 4.02 2.31
N THR A 109 2.92 4.65 3.32
CA THR A 109 4.22 4.26 3.90
C THR A 109 4.16 4.24 5.42
N PHE A 110 5.16 3.61 6.04
CA PHE A 110 5.38 3.62 7.48
C PHE A 110 6.79 4.15 7.78
N GLY A 111 6.88 5.09 8.71
CA GLY A 111 8.12 5.72 9.10
C GLY A 111 7.96 6.58 10.34
N GLY A 112 9.04 6.77 11.11
CA GLY A 112 8.99 7.62 12.31
C GLY A 112 7.94 7.19 13.36
N GLY A 113 7.52 5.91 13.36
CA GLY A 113 6.49 5.38 14.25
C GLY A 113 5.04 5.59 13.78
N MET A 114 4.82 6.04 12.54
CA MET A 114 3.50 6.39 12.03
C MET A 114 3.31 5.92 10.58
N PHE A 115 2.06 5.56 10.24
CA PHE A 115 1.61 5.37 8.88
C PHE A 115 1.16 6.71 8.27
N MET A 116 1.54 6.94 7.01
CA MET A 116 1.05 8.07 6.22
C MET A 116 0.49 7.56 4.90
N ALA A 117 -0.75 7.94 4.59
CA ALA A 117 -1.41 7.65 3.33
C ALA A 117 -1.71 8.95 2.57
N VAL A 118 -1.47 8.95 1.27
CA VAL A 118 -1.63 10.12 0.41
C VAL A 118 -2.51 9.81 -0.80
N GLY A 119 -3.19 10.82 -1.34
CA GLY A 119 -4.20 10.59 -2.38
C GLY A 119 -4.65 11.82 -3.18
N ALA A 120 -5.76 11.63 -3.88
CA ALA A 120 -6.44 12.65 -4.67
C ALA A 120 -6.89 13.85 -3.81
N ASN A 121 -7.06 15.00 -4.46
CA ASN A 121 -7.58 16.23 -3.84
C ASN A 121 -6.79 16.66 -2.59
N GLY A 122 -5.46 16.54 -2.62
CA GLY A 122 -4.61 16.84 -1.48
C GLY A 122 -4.85 15.96 -0.26
N THR A 123 -5.44 14.78 -0.40
CA THR A 123 -5.71 13.91 0.75
C THR A 123 -4.42 13.42 1.39
N LEU A 124 -4.23 13.75 2.66
CA LEU A 124 -3.17 13.23 3.52
C LEU A 124 -3.81 12.71 4.80
N LEU A 125 -3.59 11.44 5.10
CA LEU A 125 -4.06 10.77 6.31
C LEU A 125 -2.87 10.23 7.10
N THR A 126 -2.94 10.32 8.42
CA THR A 126 -1.93 9.76 9.33
C THR A 126 -2.55 8.83 10.36
N SER A 127 -1.80 7.81 10.79
CA SER A 127 -2.23 6.89 11.83
C SER A 127 -1.03 6.27 12.57
N PHE A 128 -1.09 6.16 13.89
CA PHE A 128 -0.05 5.45 14.67
C PHE A 128 -0.27 3.93 14.71
N ASP A 129 -1.51 3.50 14.50
CA ASP A 129 -1.92 2.11 14.59
C ASP A 129 -2.41 1.55 13.23
N GLY A 130 -2.56 2.34 12.17
CA GLY A 130 -3.12 1.88 10.90
C GLY A 130 -4.61 1.49 10.96
N LYS A 131 -5.30 1.73 12.08
CA LYS A 131 -6.74 1.47 12.28
C LYS A 131 -7.52 2.77 12.41
N SER A 132 -6.98 3.74 13.13
CA SER A 132 -7.58 5.04 13.42
C SER A 132 -6.85 6.11 12.63
N TRP A 133 -7.54 6.74 11.68
CA TRP A 133 -6.92 7.66 10.73
C TRP A 133 -7.39 9.09 10.95
N MET A 134 -6.44 10.02 10.91
CA MET A 134 -6.70 11.45 11.00
C MET A 134 -6.32 12.12 9.69
N ARG A 135 -7.24 12.91 9.12
CA ARG A 135 -6.92 13.78 7.99
C ARG A 135 -6.04 14.93 8.46
N ARG A 136 -5.01 15.24 7.68
CA ARG A 136 -4.14 16.40 7.86
C ARG A 136 -4.38 17.38 6.73
N SER A 137 -4.43 18.66 7.07
CA SER A 137 -4.59 19.76 6.11
C SER A 137 -3.30 20.55 6.04
N TYR A 138 -2.85 20.87 4.84
CA TYR A 138 -1.57 21.54 4.58
C TYR A 138 -1.67 22.51 3.37
N GLY A 139 -2.90 22.94 3.04
CA GLY A 139 -3.15 24.10 2.18
C GLY A 139 -3.14 23.87 0.67
N THR A 140 -3.07 22.62 0.18
CA THR A 140 -3.17 22.33 -1.26
C THR A 140 -4.18 21.23 -1.55
N GLU A 141 -4.88 21.36 -2.67
CA GLU A 141 -5.80 20.36 -3.21
C GLU A 141 -5.15 19.51 -4.32
N THR A 142 -3.85 19.69 -4.56
CA THR A 142 -3.13 18.96 -5.60
C THR A 142 -3.08 17.47 -5.26
N THR A 143 -3.32 16.60 -6.24
CA THR A 143 -3.22 15.16 -6.04
C THR A 143 -1.80 14.76 -5.64
N LEU A 144 -1.69 14.08 -4.50
CA LEU A 144 -0.45 13.49 -4.01
C LEU A 144 -0.29 12.08 -4.60
N GLY A 145 0.82 11.85 -5.29
CA GLY A 145 1.06 10.64 -6.08
C GLY A 145 1.81 9.54 -5.34
N GLY A 146 2.72 9.90 -4.42
CA GLY A 146 3.55 8.95 -3.70
C GLY A 146 4.11 9.53 -2.42
N VAL A 147 4.47 8.66 -1.47
CA VAL A 147 5.06 9.04 -0.19
C VAL A 147 6.19 8.08 0.18
N ALA A 148 7.32 8.63 0.58
CA ALA A 148 8.47 7.87 1.09
C ALA A 148 8.88 8.40 2.47
N PHE A 149 9.54 7.56 3.24
CA PHE A 149 10.18 7.95 4.49
C PHE A 149 11.67 7.60 4.43
N GLY A 150 12.52 8.58 4.74
CA GLY A 150 13.97 8.47 4.72
C GLY A 150 14.58 9.65 5.48
N ASP A 151 15.80 9.51 6.00
CA ASP A 151 16.50 10.57 6.75
C ASP A 151 15.66 11.22 7.87
N ARG A 152 14.81 10.41 8.52
CA ARG A 152 13.86 10.81 9.58
C ARG A 152 12.77 11.81 9.12
N ARG A 153 12.48 11.88 7.82
CA ARG A 153 11.45 12.75 7.23
C ARG A 153 10.54 12.01 6.27
N PHE A 154 9.32 12.51 6.11
CA PHE A 154 8.45 12.12 5.01
C PHE A 154 8.69 13.03 3.80
N VAL A 155 8.75 12.43 2.61
CA VAL A 155 8.82 13.13 1.33
C VAL A 155 7.61 12.73 0.51
N ILE A 156 6.84 13.72 0.05
CA ILE A 156 5.63 13.51 -0.74
C ILE A 156 5.80 14.11 -2.12
N GLY A 157 5.58 13.31 -3.15
CA GLY A 157 5.55 13.79 -4.54
C GLY A 157 4.11 14.08 -4.99
N ALA A 158 3.84 15.30 -5.44
CA ALA A 158 2.57 15.67 -6.04
C ALA A 158 2.63 15.60 -7.58
N ARG A 159 1.48 15.32 -8.23
CA ARG A 159 1.39 15.22 -9.70
C ARG A 159 1.73 16.53 -10.45
N ALA A 160 1.83 17.66 -9.74
CA ALA A 160 2.24 18.96 -10.29
C ALA A 160 3.72 19.32 -10.01
N GLY A 161 4.54 18.38 -9.52
CA GLY A 161 5.96 18.63 -9.21
C GLY A 161 6.22 19.31 -7.85
N LEU A 162 5.18 19.50 -7.03
CA LEU A 162 5.32 19.97 -5.65
C LEU A 162 5.91 18.84 -4.78
N ILE A 163 6.98 19.16 -4.05
CA ILE A 163 7.54 18.32 -2.98
C ILE A 163 7.11 18.91 -1.65
N LEU A 164 6.61 18.07 -0.76
CA LEU A 164 6.33 18.44 0.63
C LEU A 164 7.22 17.63 1.55
N GLU A 165 7.76 18.29 2.56
CA GLU A 165 8.66 17.72 3.56
C GLU A 165 8.14 18.03 4.96
N SER A 166 8.42 17.12 5.91
CA SER A 166 8.11 17.25 7.33
C SER A 166 9.33 17.59 8.16
#